data_AF-A0A9E2K1E6-F1
#
_entry.id   AF-A0A9E2K1E6-F1
#
_cell.length_a   1.000
_cell.length_b   1.000
_cell.length_c   1.000
_cell.angle_alpha   90.00
_cell.angle_beta   90.00
_cell.angle_gamma   90.00
#
_symmetry.space_group_name_H-M   'P 1'
#
loop_
_entity.id
_entity.type
_entity.pdbx_description
1 polymer ?
#
loop_
_entity_poly.entity_id
_entity_poly.type
_entity_poly.pdbx_seq_one_letter_code
_entity_poly.pdbx_strand_id
1 'polypeptide(L)'
;AGAVFEDHVVIKDEAGQVAVEERGGLAVCDWFKGVKAAIHQNHGLFTASRHSIEAAAFWFMALERCCRQQLLVEATGHKPVMVPPDRSRYSREHVGSEYIGWLHFQPIYDHLAKTQPDMFA
;
A
#
# COMPACT_ATOMS: atom_id res chain seq x y z
N ALA A 1 2.44 6.09 7.45
CA ALA A 1 3.85 5.69 7.28
C ALA A 1 4.48 6.55 6.20
N GLY A 2 5.66 7.12 6.45
CA GLY A 2 6.34 7.97 5.46
C GLY A 2 6.65 7.24 4.14
N ALA A 3 6.79 5.91 4.16
CA ALA A 3 7.17 5.10 2.99
C ALA A 3 6.23 5.18 1.77
N VAL A 4 4.94 5.54 1.97
CA VAL A 4 3.94 5.68 0.88
C VAL A 4 3.47 7.13 0.68
N PHE A 5 4.12 8.09 1.34
CA PHE A 5 3.75 9.50 1.25
C PHE A 5 3.92 10.02 -0.19
N GLU A 6 2.86 10.54 -0.81
CA GLU A 6 2.86 10.96 -2.23
C GLU A 6 3.32 9.87 -3.23
N ASP A 7 3.26 8.59 -2.82
CA ASP A 7 3.55 7.43 -3.66
C ASP A 7 2.31 6.51 -3.72
N HIS A 8 1.15 7.15 -3.60
CA HIS A 8 -0.17 6.54 -3.73
C HIS A 8 -1.13 7.52 -4.40
N VAL A 9 -2.21 6.99 -4.95
CA VAL A 9 -3.29 7.77 -5.58
C VAL A 9 -4.66 7.35 -5.02
N VAL A 10 -5.65 8.24 -5.12
CA VAL A 10 -7.06 7.91 -4.87
C VAL A 10 -7.77 7.84 -6.21
N ILE A 11 -8.26 6.65 -6.56
CA ILE A 11 -9.03 6.42 -7.79
C ILE A 11 -10.50 6.64 -7.46
N LYS A 12 -11.13 7.60 -8.15
CA LYS A 12 -12.56 7.92 -8.00
C LYS A 12 -13.40 7.47 -9.20
N ASP A 13 -12.75 7.25 -10.33
CA ASP A 13 -13.39 6.74 -11.53
C ASP A 13 -13.96 5.35 -11.24
N GLU A 14 -15.20 5.10 -11.65
CA GLU A 14 -15.91 3.82 -11.42
C GLU A 14 -16.01 3.40 -9.93
N ALA A 15 -15.89 4.35 -9.00
CA ALA A 15 -15.93 4.09 -7.56
C ALA A 15 -17.18 3.30 -7.14
N GLY A 16 -16.95 2.18 -6.45
CA GLY A 16 -18.02 1.29 -5.96
C GLY A 16 -18.63 0.34 -7.01
N GLN A 17 -18.16 0.36 -8.26
CA GLN A 17 -18.60 -0.57 -9.29
C GLN A 17 -17.80 -1.87 -9.25
N VAL A 18 -18.47 -3.02 -9.38
CA VAL A 18 -17.80 -4.31 -9.55
C VAL A 18 -17.30 -4.40 -11.00
N ALA A 19 -15.97 -4.48 -11.18
CA ALA A 19 -15.37 -4.70 -12.48
C ALA A 19 -15.54 -6.18 -12.89
N VAL A 20 -16.47 -6.44 -13.81
CA VAL A 20 -16.74 -7.78 -14.36
C VAL A 20 -16.23 -7.95 -15.80
N GLU A 21 -15.75 -6.88 -16.41
CA GLU A 21 -15.20 -6.87 -17.77
C GLU A 21 -13.69 -6.58 -17.73
N GLU A 22 -12.93 -7.19 -18.65
CA GLU A 22 -11.47 -7.01 -18.77
C GLU A 22 -11.09 -5.53 -18.91
N ARG A 23 -11.94 -4.75 -19.60
CA ARG A 23 -11.72 -3.31 -19.82
C ARG A 23 -11.64 -2.52 -18.52
N GLY A 24 -12.41 -2.90 -17.49
CA GLY A 24 -12.34 -2.27 -16.17
C GLY A 24 -10.98 -2.50 -15.50
N GLY A 25 -10.36 -3.66 -15.71
CA GLY A 25 -9.01 -3.93 -15.25
C GLY A 25 -7.96 -3.02 -15.91
N LEU A 26 -8.06 -2.81 -17.22
CA LEU A 26 -7.15 -1.94 -17.97
C LEU A 26 -7.24 -0.47 -17.54
N ALA A 27 -8.44 0.02 -17.20
CA ALA A 27 -8.65 1.39 -16.74
C ALA A 27 -7.89 1.70 -15.43
N VAL A 28 -7.73 0.71 -14.55
CA VAL A 28 -7.00 0.86 -13.28
C VAL A 28 -5.48 0.99 -13.51
N CYS A 29 -4.93 0.37 -14.55
CA CYS A 29 -3.49 0.35 -14.81
C CYS A 29 -2.89 1.76 -15.00
N ASP A 30 -3.61 2.66 -15.67
CA ASP A 30 -3.13 4.03 -15.95
C ASP A 30 -2.89 4.84 -14.66
N TRP A 31 -3.62 4.53 -13.59
CA TRP A 31 -3.48 5.18 -12.29
C TRP A 31 -2.19 4.82 -11.56
N PHE A 32 -1.50 3.74 -11.95
CA PHE A 32 -0.24 3.29 -11.33
C PHE A 32 1.01 3.95 -11.94
N LYS A 33 0.85 4.99 -12.76
CA LYS A 33 1.97 5.74 -13.31
C LYS A 33 2.69 6.54 -12.21
N GLY A 34 3.88 6.09 -11.84
CA GLY A 34 4.73 6.78 -10.87
C GLY A 34 4.33 6.60 -9.40
N VAL A 35 3.39 5.70 -9.11
CA VAL A 35 2.98 5.34 -7.73
C VAL A 35 3.05 3.84 -7.51
N LYS A 36 3.16 3.39 -6.25
CA LYS A 36 3.12 1.96 -5.88
C LYS A 36 1.80 1.51 -5.26
N ALA A 37 0.89 2.45 -4.98
CA ALA A 37 -0.33 2.19 -4.25
C ALA A 37 -1.52 2.98 -4.81
N ALA A 38 -2.71 2.42 -4.68
CA ALA A 38 -3.96 3.10 -4.95
C ALA A 38 -5.01 2.77 -3.89
N ILE A 39 -5.81 3.77 -3.53
CA ILE A 39 -7.04 3.63 -2.77
C ILE A 39 -8.18 3.78 -3.77
N HIS A 40 -8.85 2.68 -4.10
CA HIS A 40 -10.01 2.71 -4.99
C HIS A 40 -11.25 3.02 -4.17
N GLN A 41 -11.83 4.18 -4.41
CA GLN A 41 -12.92 4.71 -3.60
C GLN A 41 -14.10 3.73 -3.55
N ASN A 42 -14.63 3.50 -2.35
CA ASN A 42 -15.71 2.55 -2.09
C ASN A 42 -15.42 1.09 -2.46
N HIS A 43 -14.15 0.71 -2.62
CA HIS A 43 -13.78 -0.67 -2.97
C HIS A 43 -12.66 -1.20 -2.06
N GLY A 44 -11.45 -0.64 -2.13
CA GLY A 44 -10.33 -1.19 -1.38
C GLY A 44 -8.97 -0.65 -1.76
N LEU A 45 -7.94 -1.39 -1.38
CA LEU A 45 -6.54 -1.05 -1.59
C LEU A 45 -5.97 -1.89 -2.75
N PHE A 46 -5.13 -1.26 -3.55
CA PHE A 46 -4.30 -1.93 -4.54
C PHE A 46 -2.85 -1.51 -4.35
N THR A 47 -1.92 -2.46 -4.44
CA THR A 47 -0.48 -2.17 -4.44
C THR A 47 0.23 -2.96 -5.52
N ALA A 48 1.31 -2.39 -6.03
CA ALA A 48 2.13 -2.98 -7.05
C ALA A 48 3.60 -2.72 -6.74
N SER A 49 4.47 -3.55 -7.32
CA SER A 49 5.92 -3.35 -7.28
C SER A 49 6.51 -3.66 -8.63
N ARG A 50 7.52 -2.88 -9.04
CA ARG A 50 8.33 -3.18 -10.23
C ARG A 50 9.46 -4.17 -9.96
N HIS A 51 9.66 -4.55 -8.71
CA HIS A 51 10.78 -5.37 -8.27
C HIS A 51 10.36 -6.81 -7.96
N SER A 52 9.36 -7.00 -7.09
CA SER A 52 8.96 -8.35 -6.67
C SER A 52 7.58 -8.44 -6.05
N ILE A 53 7.05 -9.65 -5.93
CA ILE A 53 5.76 -9.93 -5.28
C ILE A 53 5.81 -9.57 -3.80
N GLU A 54 6.92 -9.87 -3.14
CA GLU A 54 7.17 -9.58 -1.73
C GLU A 54 7.10 -8.09 -1.43
N ALA A 55 7.69 -7.25 -2.29
CA ALA A 55 7.61 -5.81 -2.16
C ALA A 55 6.16 -5.32 -2.32
N ALA A 56 5.43 -5.80 -3.32
CA ALA A 56 4.01 -5.45 -3.51
C ALA A 56 3.15 -5.84 -2.29
N ALA A 57 3.37 -7.04 -1.74
CA ALA A 57 2.70 -7.53 -0.54
C ALA A 57 3.04 -6.67 0.69
N PHE A 58 4.31 -6.30 0.87
CA PHE A 58 4.72 -5.40 1.95
C PHE A 58 4.05 -4.02 1.84
N TRP A 59 3.99 -3.44 0.65
CA TRP A 59 3.29 -2.17 0.45
C TRP A 59 1.80 -2.27 0.79
N PHE A 60 1.15 -3.41 0.50
CA PHE A 60 -0.25 -3.64 0.88
C PHE A 60 -0.42 -3.59 2.40
N MET A 61 0.39 -4.37 3.13
CA MET A 61 0.35 -4.43 4.59
C MET A 61 0.69 -3.08 5.23
N ALA A 62 1.66 -2.36 4.69
CA ALA A 62 2.03 -1.04 5.17
C ALA A 62 0.89 -0.02 4.98
N LEU A 63 0.24 -0.04 3.81
CA LEU A 63 -0.87 0.86 3.50
C LEU A 63 -2.11 0.55 4.33
N GLU A 64 -2.50 -0.72 4.45
CA GLU A 64 -3.60 -1.17 5.31
C GLU A 64 -3.39 -0.67 6.75
N ARG A 65 -2.19 -0.84 7.29
CA ARG A 65 -1.88 -0.39 8.65
C ARG A 65 -1.95 1.13 8.78
N CYS A 66 -1.59 1.88 7.75
CA CYS A 66 -1.78 3.34 7.72
C CYS A 66 -3.25 3.72 7.76
N CYS A 67 -4.09 3.08 6.94
CA CYS A 67 -5.53 3.31 6.92
C CYS A 67 -6.15 3.00 8.29
N ARG A 68 -5.79 1.86 8.89
CA ARG A 68 -6.24 1.50 10.24
C ARG A 68 -5.83 2.53 11.29
N GLN A 69 -4.57 2.98 11.26
CA GLN A 69 -4.09 4.02 12.17
C GLN A 69 -4.85 5.34 12.00
N GLN A 70 -5.09 5.76 10.76
CA GLN A 70 -5.85 6.98 10.48
C GLN A 70 -7.27 6.88 11.04
N LEU A 71 -7.97 5.78 10.78
CA LEU A 71 -9.32 5.53 11.31
C LEU A 71 -9.33 5.56 12.85
N LEU A 72 -8.36 4.92 13.51
CA LEU A 72 -8.26 4.91 14.97
C LEU A 72 -8.01 6.30 15.55
N VAL A 73 -7.16 7.11 14.92
CA VAL A 73 -6.89 8.48 15.39
C VAL A 73 -8.11 9.37 15.15
N GLU A 74 -8.73 9.32 13.98
CA GLU A 74 -9.93 10.11 13.66
C GLU A 74 -11.11 9.77 14.57
N ALA A 75 -11.28 8.50 14.94
CA ALA A 75 -12.31 8.06 15.89
C ALA A 75 -12.18 8.69 17.29
N THR A 76 -11.01 9.21 17.66
CA THR A 76 -10.84 9.93 18.93
C THR A 76 -11.48 11.31 18.95
N GLY A 77 -11.82 11.87 17.77
CA GLY A 77 -12.28 13.25 17.62
C GLY A 77 -11.17 14.32 17.80
N HIS A 78 -9.94 13.91 18.14
CA HIS A 78 -8.82 14.83 18.24
C HIS A 78 -8.19 15.09 16.86
N LYS A 79 -7.82 16.35 16.61
CA LYS A 79 -7.07 16.70 15.40
C LYS A 79 -5.67 16.06 15.44
N PRO A 80 -5.29 15.22 14.45
CA PRO A 80 -3.96 14.63 14.41
C PRO A 80 -2.86 15.69 14.27
N VAL A 81 -1.74 15.49 14.96
CA VAL A 81 -0.52 16.27 14.71
C VAL A 81 0.18 15.66 13.49
N MET A 82 0.18 16.41 12.39
CA MET A 82 0.74 15.92 11.12
C MET A 82 2.27 15.99 11.12
N VAL A 83 2.89 15.00 10.50
CA VAL A 83 4.33 15.04 10.18
C VAL A 83 4.53 16.06 9.04
N PRO A 84 5.49 16.99 9.16
CA PRO A 84 5.82 17.92 8.07
C PRO A 84 6.14 17.21 6.74
N PRO A 85 5.79 17.79 5.57
CA PRO A 85 6.00 17.16 4.27
C PRO A 85 7.46 16.83 3.95
N ASP A 86 8.40 17.70 4.33
CA ASP A 86 9.85 17.50 4.16
C ASP A 86 10.33 16.24 4.91
N ARG A 87 9.91 16.06 6.16
CA ARG A 87 10.24 14.86 6.97
C ARG A 87 9.57 13.60 6.42
N SER A 88 8.36 13.74 5.87
CA SER A 88 7.64 12.63 5.23
C SER A 88 8.35 12.18 3.95
N ARG A 89 8.80 13.11 3.11
CA ARG A 89 9.61 12.84 1.91
C ARG A 89 10.96 12.21 2.28
N TYR A 90 11.66 12.74 3.28
CA TYR A 90 12.89 12.14 3.79
C TYR A 90 12.69 10.67 4.16
N SER A 91 11.62 10.37 4.91
CA SER A 91 11.29 8.99 5.27
C SER A 91 11.03 8.13 4.03
N ARG A 92 10.25 8.63 3.05
CA ARG A 92 10.00 7.91 1.80
C ARG A 92 11.30 7.61 1.04
N GLU A 93 12.20 8.58 0.93
CA GLU A 93 13.46 8.44 0.19
C GLU A 93 14.36 7.34 0.78
N HIS A 94 14.34 7.18 2.10
CA HIS A 94 15.23 6.24 2.79
C HIS A 94 14.61 4.86 3.01
N VAL A 95 13.28 4.77 3.19
CA VAL A 95 12.60 3.49 3.51
C VAL A 95 11.45 3.13 2.57
N GLY A 96 11.26 3.87 1.47
CA GLY A 96 10.19 3.66 0.49
C GLY A 96 10.64 3.04 -0.83
N SER A 97 11.91 2.65 -0.97
CA SER A 97 12.42 2.01 -2.18
C SER A 97 11.93 0.57 -2.31
N GLU A 98 11.86 0.05 -3.54
CA GLU A 98 11.37 -1.30 -3.82
C GLU A 98 12.20 -2.39 -3.13
N TYR A 99 13.53 -2.21 -3.07
CA TYR A 99 14.42 -3.10 -2.32
C TYR A 99 14.07 -3.14 -0.84
N ILE A 100 13.78 -1.98 -0.23
CA ILE A 100 13.35 -1.92 1.17
C ILE A 100 11.99 -2.61 1.37
N GLY A 101 11.08 -2.50 0.39
CA GLY A 101 9.82 -3.25 0.39
C GLY A 101 10.05 -4.76 0.46
N TRP A 102 10.91 -5.28 -0.43
CA TRP A 102 11.31 -6.68 -0.42
C TRP A 102 11.98 -7.08 0.91
N LEU A 103 12.90 -6.25 1.41
CA LEU A 103 13.65 -6.51 2.64
C LEU A 103 12.71 -6.61 3.86
N HIS A 104 11.74 -5.70 3.96
CA HIS A 104 10.77 -5.74 5.06
C HIS A 104 9.82 -6.94 5.00
N PHE A 105 9.63 -7.54 3.83
CA PHE A 105 8.82 -8.75 3.71
C PHE A 105 9.57 -10.01 4.19
N GLN A 106 10.91 -10.04 4.12
CA GLN A 106 11.70 -11.23 4.49
C GLN A 106 11.38 -11.79 5.89
N PRO A 107 11.32 -11.01 6.98
CA PRO A 107 10.95 -11.56 8.29
C PRO A 107 9.52 -12.10 8.34
N ILE A 108 8.62 -11.58 7.50
CA ILE A 108 7.24 -12.06 7.39
C ILE A 108 7.23 -13.41 6.67
N TYR A 109 7.93 -13.51 5.54
CA TYR A 109 8.12 -14.76 4.82
C TYR A 109 8.73 -15.85 5.71
N ASP A 110 9.82 -15.55 6.43
CA ASP A 110 10.47 -16.49 7.34
C ASP A 110 9.53 -16.99 8.44
N HIS A 111 8.65 -16.11 8.93
CA HIS A 111 7.63 -16.49 9.91
C HIS A 111 6.57 -17.40 9.30
N LEU A 112 6.06 -17.07 8.11
CA LEU A 112 5.07 -17.88 7.39
C LEU A 112 5.63 -19.26 7.04
N ALA A 113 6.84 -19.33 6.48
CA ALA A 113 7.49 -20.60 6.15
C ALA A 113 7.65 -21.51 7.37
N LYS A 114 7.86 -20.95 8.56
CA LYS A 114 7.99 -21.71 9.81
C LYS A 114 6.63 -22.13 10.40
N THR A 115 5.62 -21.29 10.29
CA THR A 115 4.34 -21.46 11.01
C THR A 115 3.22 -22.04 10.14
N GLN A 116 3.33 -21.89 8.83
CA GLN A 116 2.35 -22.30 7.81
C GLN A 116 3.08 -22.96 6.62
N PRO A 117 3.84 -24.05 6.86
CA PRO A 117 4.64 -24.68 5.80
C PRO A 117 3.78 -25.29 4.67
N ASP A 118 2.52 -25.61 4.95
CA ASP A 118 1.54 -26.14 4.00
C ASP A 118 1.14 -25.15 2.91
N MET A 119 1.32 -23.83 3.13
CA MET A 119 1.12 -22.82 2.09
C MET A 119 2.12 -22.93 0.93
N PHE A 120 3.23 -23.64 1.11
CA PHE A 120 4.34 -23.75 0.16
C PHE A 120 4.48 -25.15 -0.46
N ALA A 121 3.54 -26.05 -0.18
CA ALA A 121 3.56 -27.44 -0.63
C ALA A 121 2.92 -27.65 -2.02
#